data_AF-A0A3A8U6C4-F1
#
_entry.id   AF-A0A3A8U6C4-F1
#
_cell.length_a   1.000
_cell.length_b   1.000
_cell.length_c   1.000
_cell.angle_alpha   90.00
_cell.angle_beta   90.00
_cell.angle_gamma   90.00
#
_symmetry.space_group_name_H-M   'P 1'
#
loop_
_entity.id
_entity.type
_entity.pdbx_description
1 polymer ?
#
loop_
_entity_poly.entity_id
_entity_poly.type
_entity_poly.pdbx_seq_one_letter_code
_entity_poly.pdbx_strand_id
1 'polypeptide(L)'
;MDRDFPLNRFDFSSFLEWIQGIEVIPDTITDRETGIEFYGGNTVSREDFICFLENFNEIDNLAQNDAKQDYEKHPQFGVESYQFEPSWVEVSGDKVRVEYIGSFVNTEFNLTFKNRNGVWVLDK
;
A
#
# COMPACT_ATOMS: atom_id res chain seq x y z
N MET A 1 14.50 10.36 -15.81
CA MET A 1 13.96 9.06 -15.40
C MET A 1 14.46 8.82 -14.00
N ASP A 2 13.56 8.78 -13.04
CA ASP A 2 13.88 8.86 -11.62
C ASP A 2 14.42 7.52 -11.15
N ARG A 3 15.67 7.50 -10.66
CA ARG A 3 16.28 6.30 -10.05
C ARG A 3 15.90 6.18 -8.58
N ASP A 4 15.17 7.16 -8.07
CA ASP A 4 14.78 7.23 -6.69
C ASP A 4 13.45 6.49 -6.55
N PHE A 5 13.47 5.41 -5.77
CA PHE A 5 12.26 4.73 -5.33
C PHE A 5 11.44 5.75 -4.53
N PRO A 6 10.19 6.06 -4.95
CA PRO A 6 9.43 7.12 -4.31
C PRO A 6 8.99 6.66 -2.92
N LEU A 7 9.38 7.41 -1.89
CA LEU A 7 8.99 7.15 -0.50
C LEU A 7 8.00 8.23 -0.04
N ASN A 8 7.09 7.86 0.86
CA ASN A 8 6.10 8.77 1.46
C ASN A 8 5.28 9.55 0.41
N ARG A 9 4.78 8.83 -0.60
CA ARG A 9 4.18 9.43 -1.80
C ARG A 9 2.66 9.58 -1.76
N PHE A 10 2.00 9.04 -0.73
CA PHE A 10 0.55 9.12 -0.59
C PHE A 10 0.14 10.15 0.46
N ASP A 11 -0.88 10.93 0.12
CA ASP A 11 -1.59 11.79 1.06
C ASP A 11 -3.03 11.31 1.11
N PHE A 12 -3.45 10.78 2.27
CA PHE A 12 -4.82 10.33 2.49
C PHE A 12 -5.62 11.33 3.33
N SER A 13 -5.15 12.56 3.52
CA SER A 13 -5.80 13.52 4.44
C SER A 13 -7.29 13.73 4.10
N SER A 14 -7.60 14.02 2.83
CA SER A 14 -8.99 14.17 2.36
C SER A 14 -9.81 12.88 2.55
N PHE A 15 -9.18 11.73 2.31
CA PHE A 15 -9.83 10.42 2.44
C PHE A 15 -10.12 10.07 3.90
N LEU A 16 -9.19 10.36 4.80
CA LEU A 16 -9.33 10.22 6.25
C LEU A 16 -10.46 11.08 6.80
N GLU A 17 -10.54 12.36 6.39
CA GLU A 17 -11.65 13.25 6.76
C GLU A 17 -13.00 12.66 6.35
N TRP A 18 -13.07 12.11 5.14
CA TRP A 18 -14.28 11.45 4.65
C TRP A 18 -14.62 10.19 5.47
N ILE A 19 -13.66 9.29 5.71
CA ILE A 19 -13.84 8.07 6.52
C ILE A 19 -14.32 8.40 7.94
N GLN A 20 -13.83 9.48 8.54
CA GLN A 20 -14.27 9.93 9.86
C GLN A 20 -15.73 10.41 9.86
N GLY A 21 -16.17 11.06 8.77
CA GLY A 21 -17.50 11.67 8.64
C GLY A 21 -18.61 10.73 8.19
N ILE A 22 -18.29 9.59 7.58
CA ILE A 22 -19.32 8.62 7.14
C ILE A 22 -19.91 7.82 8.31
N GLU A 23 -21.17 7.41 8.16
CA GLU A 23 -21.87 6.63 9.21
C GLU A 23 -21.34 5.20 9.30
N VAL A 24 -21.19 4.53 8.15
CA VAL A 24 -20.71 3.15 8.03
C VAL A 24 -19.67 3.09 6.93
N ILE A 25 -18.53 2.46 7.21
CA ILE A 25 -17.47 2.19 6.25
C ILE A 25 -17.95 1.07 5.31
N PRO A 26 -18.04 1.29 3.98
CA PRO A 26 -18.39 0.24 3.03
C PRO A 26 -17.35 -0.89 2.97
N ASP A 27 -17.75 -2.03 2.43
CA ASP A 27 -16.80 -3.13 2.13
C ASP A 27 -15.74 -2.70 1.10
N THR A 28 -16.19 -2.09 -0.01
CA THR A 28 -15.33 -1.56 -1.07
C THR A 28 -15.38 -0.04 -1.13
N ILE A 29 -14.22 0.60 -1.12
CA ILE A 29 -14.07 2.05 -1.14
C ILE A 29 -12.90 2.42 -2.03
N THR A 30 -13.10 3.36 -2.94
CA THR A 30 -12.02 3.90 -3.76
C THR A 30 -11.66 5.28 -3.27
N ASP A 31 -10.39 5.51 -2.94
CA ASP A 31 -9.89 6.87 -2.77
C ASP A 31 -9.76 7.53 -4.14
N ARG A 32 -10.38 8.70 -4.31
CA ARG A 32 -10.44 9.39 -5.60
C ARG A 32 -9.15 10.12 -5.95
N GLU A 33 -8.35 10.47 -4.95
CA GLU A 33 -7.10 11.20 -5.17
C GLU A 33 -5.99 10.24 -5.63
N THR A 34 -5.83 9.12 -4.93
CA THR A 34 -4.83 8.11 -5.28
C THR A 34 -5.31 7.08 -6.31
N GLY A 35 -6.62 6.88 -6.44
CA GLY A 35 -7.22 5.86 -7.31
C GLY A 35 -7.19 4.44 -6.71
N ILE A 36 -6.69 4.27 -5.49
CA ILE A 36 -6.54 2.97 -4.84
C ILE A 36 -7.91 2.46 -4.37
N GLU A 37 -8.18 1.19 -4.65
CA GLU A 37 -9.36 0.49 -4.15
C GLU A 37 -9.04 -0.26 -2.85
N PHE A 38 -9.84 -0.02 -1.82
CA PHE A 38 -9.78 -0.67 -0.52
C PHE A 38 -10.94 -1.64 -0.37
N TYR A 39 -10.63 -2.89 -0.07
CA TYR A 39 -11.56 -4.01 0.15
C TYR A 39 -11.52 -4.43 1.62
N GLY A 40 -12.64 -4.91 2.15
CA GLY A 40 -12.76 -5.34 3.54
C GLY A 40 -12.89 -4.18 4.53
N GLY A 41 -13.22 -2.97 4.08
CA GLY A 41 -13.33 -1.79 4.95
C GLY A 41 -14.34 -1.95 6.09
N ASN A 42 -15.42 -2.71 5.87
CA ASN A 42 -16.43 -3.03 6.87
C ASN A 42 -16.06 -4.22 7.79
N THR A 43 -14.91 -4.87 7.55
CA THR A 43 -14.46 -6.05 8.32
C THR A 43 -13.56 -5.68 9.49
N VAL A 44 -13.12 -4.43 9.57
CA VAL A 44 -12.29 -3.87 10.64
C VAL A 44 -12.98 -2.70 11.33
N SER A 45 -12.49 -2.29 12.49
CA SER A 45 -12.98 -1.07 13.14
C SER A 45 -12.58 0.17 12.34
N ARG A 46 -13.30 1.28 12.51
CA ARG A 46 -12.94 2.56 11.90
C ARG A 46 -11.57 3.01 12.37
N GLU A 47 -11.28 2.83 13.65
CA GLU A 47 -10.02 3.17 14.27
C GLU A 47 -8.86 2.38 13.65
N ASP A 48 -9.04 1.08 13.41
CA ASP A 48 -8.03 0.24 12.76
C ASP A 48 -7.84 0.62 11.29
N PHE A 49 -8.91 0.92 10.57
CA PHE A 49 -8.84 1.35 9.17
C PHE A 49 -8.12 2.71 9.03
N ILE A 50 -8.44 3.67 9.91
CA ILE A 50 -7.75 4.97 9.99
C ILE A 50 -6.28 4.78 10.33
N CYS A 51 -5.97 3.98 11.37
CA CYS A 51 -4.60 3.67 11.76
C CYS A 51 -3.81 3.06 10.60
N PHE A 52 -4.42 2.15 9.83
CA PHE A 52 -3.82 1.63 8.61
C PHE A 52 -3.52 2.73 7.58
N LEU A 53 -4.50 3.58 7.25
CA LEU A 53 -4.34 4.66 6.28
C LEU A 53 -3.24 5.67 6.69
N GLU A 54 -3.18 6.03 7.98
CA GLU A 54 -2.14 6.89 8.55
C GLU A 54 -0.73 6.28 8.40
N ASN A 55 -0.63 4.94 8.38
CA ASN A 55 0.62 4.20 8.25
C ASN A 55 0.84 3.62 6.84
N PHE A 56 0.01 3.97 5.85
CA PHE A 56 0.12 3.40 4.50
C PHE A 56 1.47 3.70 3.85
N ASN A 57 2.01 4.90 4.07
CA ASN A 57 3.34 5.25 3.57
C ASN A 57 4.44 4.37 4.18
N GLU A 58 4.34 3.96 5.46
CA GLU A 58 5.29 3.02 6.06
C GLU A 58 5.25 1.67 5.34
N ILE A 59 4.03 1.18 5.04
CA ILE A 59 3.80 -0.07 4.32
C ILE A 59 4.34 0.00 2.89
N ASP A 60 4.00 1.06 2.13
CA ASP A 60 4.49 1.25 0.76
C ASP A 60 6.01 1.40 0.73
N ASN A 61 6.59 2.14 1.68
CA ASN A 61 8.05 2.25 1.82
C ASN A 61 8.72 0.88 2.03
N LEU A 62 8.10 -0.04 2.77
CA LEU A 62 8.62 -1.40 2.93
C LEU A 62 8.62 -2.15 1.58
N ALA A 63 7.56 -2.03 0.79
CA ALA A 63 7.47 -2.62 -0.54
C ALA A 63 8.54 -2.07 -1.48
N GLN A 64 8.69 -0.73 -1.55
CA GLN A 64 9.68 -0.07 -2.40
C GLN A 64 11.12 -0.44 -1.99
N ASN A 65 11.39 -0.53 -0.68
CA ASN A 65 12.71 -0.95 -0.21
C ASN A 65 13.01 -2.42 -0.48
N ASP A 66 12.02 -3.31 -0.36
CA ASP A 66 12.17 -4.72 -0.71
C ASP A 66 12.49 -4.89 -2.20
N ALA A 67 11.71 -4.20 -3.05
CA ALA A 67 11.93 -4.13 -4.49
C ALA A 67 13.33 -3.59 -4.84
N LYS A 68 13.77 -2.53 -4.18
CA LYS A 68 15.10 -1.97 -4.36
C LYS A 68 16.21 -2.97 -4.01
N GLN A 69 16.09 -3.66 -2.88
CA GLN A 69 17.09 -4.67 -2.47
C GLN A 69 17.16 -5.82 -3.47
N ASP A 70 16.04 -6.25 -4.04
CA ASP A 70 16.03 -7.28 -5.07
C ASP A 70 16.60 -6.79 -6.40
N TYR A 71 16.32 -5.54 -6.80
CA TYR A 71 16.96 -4.91 -7.96
C TYR A 71 18.49 -4.85 -7.82
N GLU A 72 18.98 -4.41 -6.66
CA GLU A 72 20.42 -4.26 -6.40
C GLU A 72 21.19 -5.60 -6.51
N LYS A 73 20.51 -6.74 -6.32
CA LYS A 73 21.10 -8.09 -6.54
C LYS A 73 21.19 -8.48 -8.01
N HIS A 74 20.45 -7.80 -8.89
CA HIS A 74 20.31 -8.18 -10.29
C HIS A 74 20.50 -7.02 -11.28
N PRO A 75 21.62 -6.27 -11.21
CA PRO A 75 21.85 -5.08 -12.03
C PRO A 75 21.89 -5.36 -13.54
N GLN A 76 22.10 -6.61 -13.95
CA GLN A 76 22.19 -7.03 -15.35
C GLN A 76 20.86 -7.03 -16.11
N PHE A 77 19.72 -6.99 -15.42
CA PHE A 77 18.44 -7.08 -16.12
C PHE A 77 18.02 -5.75 -16.77
N GLY A 78 18.72 -4.65 -16.49
CA GLY A 78 18.48 -3.35 -17.14
C GLY A 78 17.04 -2.84 -16.98
N VAL A 79 16.32 -3.37 -15.98
CA VAL A 79 14.92 -3.07 -15.74
C VAL A 79 14.85 -1.71 -15.06
N GLU A 80 14.39 -0.72 -15.81
CA GLU A 80 14.08 0.64 -15.32
C GLU A 80 12.84 0.66 -14.38
N SER A 81 12.30 -0.52 -14.05
CA SER A 81 10.89 -0.76 -13.74
C SER A 81 10.66 -1.52 -12.42
N TYR A 82 11.50 -1.32 -11.40
CA TYR A 82 11.23 -1.84 -10.05
C TYR A 82 10.38 -0.89 -9.19
N GLN A 83 9.89 0.20 -9.79
CA GLN A 83 8.83 1.01 -9.20
C GLN A 83 7.49 0.32 -9.46
N PHE A 84 6.70 0.22 -8.40
CA PHE A 84 5.40 -0.40 -8.44
C PHE A 84 4.34 0.52 -7.84
N GLU A 85 3.17 0.54 -8.45
CA GLU A 85 2.00 1.27 -7.94
C GLU A 85 1.06 0.31 -7.21
N PRO A 86 0.57 0.66 -6.01
CA PRO A 86 -0.51 -0.09 -5.40
C PRO A 86 -1.77 0.05 -6.26
N SER A 87 -2.39 -1.07 -6.62
CA SER A 87 -3.65 -1.09 -7.37
C SER A 87 -4.84 -1.25 -6.44
N TRP A 88 -4.77 -2.25 -5.56
CA TRP A 88 -5.79 -2.47 -4.54
C TRP A 88 -5.19 -2.94 -3.23
N VAL A 89 -5.97 -2.76 -2.19
CA VAL A 89 -5.65 -3.10 -0.80
C VAL A 89 -6.81 -3.90 -0.21
N GLU A 90 -6.52 -5.05 0.39
CA GLU A 90 -7.46 -5.80 1.22
C GLU A 90 -7.04 -5.66 2.68
N VAL A 91 -7.94 -5.13 3.51
CA VAL A 91 -7.71 -4.93 4.94
C VAL A 91 -8.45 -6.03 5.71
N SER A 92 -7.74 -6.73 6.60
CA SER A 92 -8.31 -7.81 7.40
C SER A 92 -7.62 -7.93 8.76
N GLY A 93 -8.25 -7.36 9.80
CA GLY A 93 -7.75 -7.40 11.17
C GLY A 93 -6.35 -6.78 11.30
N ASP A 94 -5.37 -7.59 11.71
CA ASP A 94 -3.97 -7.18 11.86
C ASP A 94 -3.14 -7.30 10.57
N LYS A 95 -3.79 -7.62 9.45
CA LYS A 95 -3.16 -7.86 8.15
C LYS A 95 -3.69 -6.93 7.09
N VAL A 96 -2.79 -6.58 6.18
CA VAL A 96 -3.13 -5.88 4.95
C VAL A 96 -2.43 -6.59 3.81
N ARG A 97 -3.18 -6.87 2.75
CA ARG A 97 -2.62 -7.35 1.49
C ARG A 97 -2.72 -6.24 0.46
N VAL A 98 -1.62 -5.93 -0.20
CA VAL A 98 -1.55 -4.91 -1.25
C VAL A 98 -1.13 -5.57 -2.54
N GLU A 99 -1.91 -5.35 -3.60
CA GLU A 99 -1.48 -5.66 -4.96
C GLU A 99 -0.69 -4.49 -5.53
N TYR A 100 0.43 -4.83 -6.15
CA TYR A 100 1.33 -3.92 -6.81
C TYR A 100 1.42 -4.25 -8.29
N ILE A 101 1.34 -3.21 -9.12
CA ILE A 101 1.49 -3.29 -10.58
C ILE A 101 2.76 -2.56 -11.00
N GLY A 102 3.54 -3.17 -11.90
CA GLY A 102 4.73 -2.55 -12.47
C GLY A 102 4.41 -1.37 -13.36
N SER A 103 4.99 -0.20 -13.07
CA SER A 103 4.77 1.02 -13.84
C SER A 103 5.34 0.94 -15.27
N PHE A 104 6.37 0.11 -15.48
CA PHE A 104 7.05 -0.05 -16.78
C PHE A 104 7.34 -1.52 -17.16
N VAL A 105 6.79 -2.47 -16.40
CA VAL A 105 6.86 -3.91 -16.68
C VAL A 105 5.48 -4.49 -16.42
N ASN A 106 5.00 -5.36 -17.31
CA ASN A 106 3.71 -6.04 -17.16
C ASN A 106 3.82 -7.15 -16.09
N THR A 107 3.99 -6.74 -14.84
CA THR A 107 4.09 -7.60 -13.68
C THR A 107 3.10 -7.15 -12.62
N GLU A 108 2.53 -8.13 -11.95
CA GLU A 108 1.58 -7.97 -10.86
C GLU A 108 2.02 -8.90 -9.74
N PHE A 109 2.04 -8.41 -8.51
CA PHE A 109 2.33 -9.25 -7.35
C PHE A 109 1.62 -8.70 -6.12
N ASN A 110 1.58 -9.54 -5.10
CA ASN A 110 0.89 -9.24 -3.86
C ASN A 110 1.87 -9.31 -2.71
N LEU A 111 1.88 -8.29 -1.86
CA LEU A 111 2.62 -8.29 -0.60
C LEU A 111 1.62 -8.28 0.55
N THR A 112 1.90 -9.07 1.58
CA THR A 112 1.12 -9.09 2.82
C THR A 112 1.94 -8.45 3.93
N PHE A 113 1.30 -7.57 4.68
CA PHE A 113 1.89 -6.86 5.80
C PHE A 113 1.10 -7.19 7.06
N LYS A 114 1.80 -7.24 8.19
CA LYS A 114 1.21 -7.46 9.51
C LYS A 114 1.56 -6.32 10.44
N ASN A 115 0.59 -5.86 11.20
CA ASN A 115 0.85 -4.98 12.34
C ASN A 115 1.28 -5.81 13.55
N ARG A 116 2.49 -5.58 14.05
CA ARG A 116 3.02 -6.21 15.26
C ARG A 116 3.32 -5.14 16.29
N ASN A 117 2.40 -4.95 17.23
CA ASN A 117 2.50 -3.96 18.32
C ASN A 117 2.70 -2.52 17.82
N GLY A 118 1.94 -2.11 16.80
CA GLY A 118 1.97 -0.76 16.24
C GLY A 118 3.05 -0.54 15.18
N VAL A 119 3.80 -1.58 14.79
CA VAL A 119 4.80 -1.52 13.73
C VAL A 119 4.38 -2.42 12.58
N TRP A 120 4.41 -1.91 11.35
CA TRP A 120 4.10 -2.71 10.17
C TRP A 120 5.34 -3.45 9.69
N VAL A 121 5.18 -4.72 9.34
CA VAL A 121 6.25 -5.54 8.78
C VAL A 121 5.77 -6.33 7.58
N LEU A 122 6.65 -6.51 6.60
CA LEU A 122 6.42 -7.41 5.47
C LEU A 122 6.39 -8.86 5.96
N ASP A 123 5.30 -9.58 5.69
CA ASP A 123 5.07 -10.96 6.07
C ASP A 123 5.47 -11.88 4.91
N LYS A 124 6.76 -12.26 4.86
CA LYS A 124 7.32 -13.19 3.87
C LYS A 124 7.14 -14.65 4.25
#